data_AF-A0A7Y2ESP5-F1
#
_entry.id   AF-A0A7Y2ESP5-F1
#
_cell.length_a   1.000
_cell.length_b   1.000
_cell.length_c   1.000
_cell.angle_alpha   90.00
_cell.angle_beta   90.00
_cell.angle_gamma   90.00
#
_symmetry.space_group_name_H-M   'P 1'
#
loop_
_entity.id
_entity.type
_entity.pdbx_description
1 polymer ?
#
loop_
_entity_poly.entity_id
_entity_poly.type
_entity_poly.pdbx_seq_one_letter_code
_entity_poly.pdbx_strand_id
1 'polypeptide(L)'
;MHRLNFTLDSETVGLLERLADKFYGSNKSATVRAALESLATHVGHEGWVVSGYTPVLVDADMDCHSCGQTKHEGETLYRPVFERGASPVALAHIPAEPWLDCSECVELQYS
;
A
#
# COMPACT_ATOMS: atom_id res chain seq x y z
N MET A 1 -16.03 18.70 -15.99
CA MET A 1 -16.12 17.23 -16.20
C MET A 1 -15.94 16.94 -17.67
N HIS A 2 -15.06 16.02 -18.04
CA HIS A 2 -14.93 15.52 -19.41
C HIS A 2 -15.64 14.17 -19.52
N ARG A 3 -16.42 13.96 -20.59
CA ARG A 3 -17.13 12.70 -20.85
C ARG A 3 -16.27 11.83 -21.75
N LEU A 4 -15.88 10.67 -21.25
CA LEU A 4 -15.22 9.61 -22.01
C LEU A 4 -16.22 8.48 -22.25
N ASN A 5 -16.24 7.94 -23.47
CA ASN A 5 -17.06 6.78 -23.81
C ASN A 5 -16.15 5.57 -23.96
N PHE A 6 -16.27 4.62 -23.06
CA PHE A 6 -15.57 3.33 -23.15
C PHE A 6 -16.51 2.29 -23.72
N THR A 7 -15.95 1.36 -24.51
CA THR A 7 -16.64 0.13 -24.90
C THR A 7 -16.03 -0.99 -24.08
N LEU A 8 -16.87 -1.69 -23.31
CA LEU A 8 -16.48 -2.80 -22.46
C LEU A 8 -17.25 -4.04 -22.93
N ASP A 9 -16.63 -5.21 -22.84
CA ASP A 9 -17.34 -6.47 -23.06
C ASP A 9 -18.36 -6.73 -21.94
N SER A 10 -19.27 -7.66 -22.18
CA SER A 10 -20.36 -7.99 -21.25
C SER A 10 -19.87 -8.52 -19.90
N GLU A 11 -18.74 -9.23 -19.87
CA GLU A 11 -18.18 -9.78 -18.64
C GLU A 11 -17.63 -8.65 -17.75
N THR A 12 -16.90 -7.72 -18.37
CA THR A 12 -16.35 -6.54 -17.71
C THR A 12 -17.46 -5.61 -17.18
N VAL A 13 -18.54 -5.43 -17.93
CA VAL A 13 -19.72 -4.67 -17.44
C VAL A 13 -20.34 -5.36 -16.21
N GLY A 14 -20.50 -6.68 -16.26
CA GLY A 14 -21.03 -7.45 -15.13
C GLY A 14 -20.13 -7.38 -13.89
N LEU A 15 -18.82 -7.36 -14.06
CA LEU A 15 -17.87 -7.15 -12.97
C LEU A 15 -18.03 -5.75 -12.35
N LEU A 16 -18.07 -4.71 -13.19
CA LEU A 16 -18.25 -3.32 -12.73
C LEU A 16 -19.54 -3.15 -11.94
N GLU A 17 -20.64 -3.76 -12.39
CA GLU A 17 -21.93 -3.74 -11.69
C GLU A 17 -21.84 -4.38 -10.31
N ARG A 18 -21.31 -5.60 -10.21
CA ARG A 18 -21.16 -6.29 -8.92
C ARG A 18 -20.32 -5.49 -7.93
N LEU A 19 -19.22 -4.88 -8.40
CA LEU A 19 -18.35 -4.08 -7.55
C LEU A 19 -19.02 -2.77 -7.12
N ALA A 20 -19.72 -2.10 -8.03
CA ALA A 20 -20.45 -0.88 -7.74
C ALA A 20 -21.55 -1.12 -6.70
N ASP A 21 -22.33 -2.19 -6.86
CA ASP A 21 -23.40 -2.54 -5.94
C ASP A 21 -22.86 -2.90 -4.56
N LYS A 22 -21.78 -3.69 -4.50
CA LYS A 22 -21.23 -4.17 -3.24
C LYS A 22 -20.52 -3.09 -2.43
N PHE A 23 -19.82 -2.16 -3.08
CA PHE A 23 -18.88 -1.26 -2.39
C PHE A 23 -19.14 0.24 -2.61
N TYR A 24 -19.90 0.61 -3.65
CA TYR A 24 -20.03 2.01 -4.07
C TYR A 24 -21.48 2.45 -4.26
N GLY A 25 -22.46 1.76 -3.65
CA GLY A 25 -23.88 2.11 -3.72
C GLY A 25 -24.41 2.20 -5.15
N SER A 26 -24.01 1.23 -5.99
CA SER A 26 -24.34 1.17 -7.42
C SER A 26 -23.75 2.31 -8.28
N ASN A 27 -22.84 3.12 -7.73
CA ASN A 27 -22.18 4.21 -8.47
C ASN A 27 -20.99 3.70 -9.30
N LYS A 28 -21.28 3.29 -10.54
CA LYS A 28 -20.28 2.83 -11.52
C LYS A 28 -19.13 3.83 -11.75
N SER A 29 -19.40 5.13 -11.72
CA SER A 29 -18.37 6.15 -11.94
C SER A 29 -17.37 6.21 -10.77
N ALA A 30 -17.85 6.06 -9.54
CA ALA A 30 -17.00 5.99 -8.36
C ALA A 30 -16.15 4.71 -8.38
N THR A 31 -16.72 3.58 -8.80
CA THR A 31 -15.99 2.31 -8.95
C THR A 31 -14.89 2.40 -10.01
N VAL A 32 -15.17 2.99 -11.18
CA VAL A 32 -14.15 3.20 -12.22
C VAL A 32 -13.03 4.12 -11.71
N ARG A 33 -13.37 5.18 -10.97
CA ARG A 33 -12.37 6.05 -10.36
C ARG A 33 -11.47 5.29 -9.38
N ALA A 34 -12.06 4.57 -8.44
CA ALA A 34 -11.31 3.79 -7.46
C ALA A 34 -10.43 2.72 -8.12
N ALA A 35 -10.91 2.09 -9.20
CA ALA A 35 -10.13 1.15 -9.99
C ALA A 35 -8.94 1.84 -10.70
N LEU A 36 -9.13 3.03 -11.27
CA LEU A 36 -8.05 3.80 -11.89
C LEU A 36 -7.04 4.33 -10.86
N GLU A 37 -7.49 4.75 -9.68
CA GLU A 37 -6.63 5.17 -8.56
C GLU A 37 -5.83 3.98 -8.04
N SER A 38 -6.48 2.84 -7.81
CA SER A 38 -5.80 1.59 -7.44
C SER A 38 -4.81 1.17 -8.51
N LEU A 39 -5.20 1.19 -9.79
CA LEU A 39 -4.30 0.89 -10.89
C LEU A 39 -3.13 1.88 -10.94
N ALA A 40 -3.36 3.17 -10.72
CA ALA A 40 -2.30 4.17 -10.68
C ALA A 40 -1.31 3.92 -9.54
N THR A 41 -1.79 3.51 -8.35
CA THR A 41 -0.93 3.03 -7.26
C THR A 41 -0.09 1.84 -7.74
N HIS A 42 -0.70 0.83 -8.37
CA HIS A 42 0.02 -0.40 -8.73
C HIS A 42 0.84 -0.33 -10.03
N VAL A 43 0.53 0.58 -10.97
CA VAL A 43 1.14 0.67 -12.31
C VAL A 43 2.31 1.65 -12.38
N GLY A 44 2.62 2.34 -11.27
CA GLY A 44 3.58 3.45 -11.29
C GLY A 44 4.47 3.56 -10.07
N HIS A 45 4.80 2.49 -9.35
CA HIS A 45 5.83 2.58 -8.32
C HIS A 45 7.23 2.59 -8.95
N GLU A 46 7.74 3.78 -9.24
CA GLU A 46 9.17 4.01 -9.35
C GLU A 46 9.81 3.82 -7.97
N GLY A 47 10.32 2.62 -7.67
CA GLY A 47 11.00 2.33 -6.39
C GLY A 47 10.60 1.00 -5.77
N TRP A 48 10.24 1.03 -4.49
CA TRP A 48 9.89 -0.14 -3.66
C TRP A 48 8.45 -0.04 -3.14
N VAL A 49 7.78 -1.17 -3.02
CA VAL A 49 6.47 -1.28 -2.36
C VAL A 49 6.64 -2.08 -1.09
N VAL A 50 6.03 -1.65 0.01
CA VAL A 50 5.94 -2.47 1.22
C VAL A 50 4.89 -3.54 0.98
N SER A 51 5.33 -4.80 0.85
CA SER A 51 4.46 -5.95 0.58
C SER A 51 4.06 -6.72 1.84
N GLY A 52 4.64 -6.38 2.99
CA GLY A 52 4.30 -6.94 4.29
C GLY A 52 5.27 -6.51 5.37
N TYR A 53 5.19 -7.14 6.53
CA TYR A 53 6.05 -6.87 7.69
C TYR A 53 6.54 -8.17 8.34
N THR A 54 7.76 -8.14 8.85
CA THR A 54 8.33 -9.22 9.67
C THR A 54 8.52 -8.72 11.10
N PRO A 55 8.04 -9.43 12.13
CA PRO A 55 8.27 -9.05 13.52
C PRO A 55 9.75 -9.19 13.88
N VAL A 56 10.26 -8.24 14.66
CA VAL A 56 11.63 -8.17 15.15
C VAL A 56 11.58 -7.87 16.65
N LEU A 57 12.17 -8.76 17.45
CA LEU A 57 12.43 -8.49 18.85
C LEU A 57 13.64 -7.55 18.95
N VAL A 58 13.46 -6.38 19.56
CA VAL A 58 14.55 -5.40 19.66
C VAL A 58 15.42 -5.70 20.88
N ASP A 59 16.74 -5.58 20.71
CA ASP A 59 17.76 -5.88 21.72
C ASP A 59 18.31 -4.63 22.43
N ALA A 60 17.77 -3.46 22.09
CA ALA A 60 18.06 -2.17 22.71
C ALA A 60 16.91 -1.19 22.49
N ASP A 61 16.91 -0.11 23.27
CA ASP A 61 15.98 1.01 23.07
C ASP A 61 16.20 1.65 21.69
N MET A 62 15.11 1.83 20.95
CA MET A 62 15.14 2.43 19.62
C MET A 62 13.84 3.12 19.27
N ASP A 63 13.90 4.07 18.34
CA ASP A 63 12.72 4.84 17.95
C ASP A 63 11.99 4.18 16.79
N CYS A 64 10.65 4.16 16.87
CA CYS A 64 9.79 3.82 15.74
C CYS A 64 10.05 4.77 14.58
N HIS A 65 10.28 4.24 13.37
CA HIS A 65 10.56 5.03 12.18
C HIS A 65 9.42 6.00 11.85
N SER A 66 8.16 5.54 11.94
CA SER A 66 6.99 6.34 11.57
C SER A 66 6.59 7.41 12.59
N CYS A 67 6.66 7.13 13.89
CA CYS A 67 6.15 8.05 14.92
C CYS A 67 7.24 8.65 15.84
N GLY A 68 8.48 8.18 15.73
CA GLY A 68 9.60 8.65 16.55
C GLY A 68 9.49 8.32 18.03
N GLN A 69 8.50 7.51 18.45
CA GLN A 69 8.40 7.07 19.83
C GLN A 69 9.47 6.03 20.13
N THR A 70 10.20 6.22 21.22
CA THR A 70 11.12 5.22 21.76
C THR A 70 10.37 3.98 22.20
N LYS A 71 10.91 2.84 21.82
CA LYS A 71 10.48 1.48 22.14
C LYS A 71 11.64 0.79 22.83
N HIS A 72 11.33 0.03 23.86
CA HIS A 72 12.34 -0.49 24.78
C HIS A 72 12.81 -1.88 24.38
N GLU A 73 13.98 -2.25 24.89
CA GLU A 73 14.51 -3.62 24.79
C GLU A 73 13.44 -4.66 25.16
N GLY A 74 13.30 -5.70 24.33
CA GLY A 74 12.33 -6.77 24.53
C GLY A 74 10.94 -6.50 23.93
N GLU A 75 10.68 -5.31 23.40
CA GLU A 75 9.48 -5.05 22.61
C GLU A 75 9.58 -5.68 21.20
N THR A 76 8.42 -5.93 20.57
CA THR A 76 8.35 -6.41 19.19
C THR A 76 7.99 -5.26 18.27
N LEU A 77 8.90 -4.93 17.35
CA LEU A 77 8.68 -4.00 16.24
C LEU A 77 8.56 -4.75 14.93
N TYR A 78 8.26 -4.03 13.86
CA TYR A 78 7.93 -4.61 12.57
C TYR A 78 8.82 -4.00 11.49
N ARG A 79 9.59 -4.85 10.82
CA ARG A 79 10.40 -4.46 9.67
C ARG A 79 9.58 -4.61 8.38
N PRO A 80 9.45 -3.56 7.55
CA PRO A 80 8.80 -3.68 6.26
C PRO A 80 9.56 -4.64 5.34
N VAL A 81 8.81 -5.44 4.60
CA VAL A 81 9.30 -6.27 3.51
C VAL A 81 9.08 -5.48 2.23
N PHE A 82 10.18 -5.13 1.56
CA PHE A 82 10.14 -4.38 0.31
C PHE A 82 10.11 -5.33 -0.88
N GLU A 83 9.14 -5.15 -1.77
CA GLU A 83 9.12 -5.76 -3.09
C GLU A 83 9.62 -4.77 -4.14
N ARG A 84 10.46 -5.26 -5.06
CA ARG A 84 11.08 -4.44 -6.10
C ARG A 84 10.01 -4.03 -7.12
N GLY A 85 9.78 -2.73 -7.24
CA GLY A 85 8.96 -2.16 -8.31
C GLY A 85 9.65 -2.19 -9.68
N ALA A 86 9.03 -1.57 -10.68
CA ALA A 86 9.49 -1.62 -12.07
C ALA A 86 10.71 -0.73 -12.38
N SER A 87 11.27 -0.01 -11.40
CA SER A 87 12.36 0.94 -11.62
C SER A 87 13.73 0.24 -11.81
N PRO A 88 14.51 0.61 -12.86
CA PRO A 88 15.86 0.08 -13.09
C PRO A 88 16.89 0.57 -12.06
N VAL A 89 16.57 1.58 -11.25
CA VAL A 89 17.44 2.15 -10.20
C VAL A 89 16.90 1.95 -8.77
N ALA A 90 15.94 1.03 -8.59
CA ALA A 90 15.29 0.82 -7.30
C ALA A 90 16.30 0.48 -6.17
N LEU A 91 17.33 -0.34 -6.46
CA LEU A 91 18.33 -0.76 -5.46
C LEU A 91 19.08 0.38 -4.79
N ALA A 92 19.32 1.50 -5.47
CA ALA A 92 20.03 2.64 -4.89
C ALA A 92 19.19 3.43 -3.85
N HIS A 93 17.88 3.19 -3.82
CA HIS A 93 16.94 3.96 -3.01
C HIS A 93 16.32 3.13 -1.87
N ILE A 94 16.80 1.90 -1.63
CA ILE A 94 16.37 1.16 -0.45
C ILE A 94 16.98 1.81 0.81
N PRO A 95 16.22 1.98 1.89
CA PRO A 95 16.76 2.45 3.16
C PRO A 95 17.92 1.57 3.62
N ALA A 96 19.08 2.19 3.89
CA ALA A 96 20.26 1.51 4.41
C ALA A 96 20.20 1.28 5.92
N GLU A 97 19.42 2.12 6.62
CA GLU A 97 19.22 2.03 8.06
C GLU A 97 18.06 1.08 8.42
N PRO A 98 18.08 0.45 9.61
CA PRO A 98 16.97 -0.36 10.08
C PRO A 98 15.67 0.44 10.14
N TRP A 99 14.73 0.13 9.24
CA TRP A 99 13.36 0.62 9.34
C TRP A 99 12.57 -0.33 10.23
N LEU A 100 12.15 0.16 11.39
CA LEU A 100 11.29 -0.57 12.33
C LEU A 100 10.13 0.29 12.77
N ASP A 101 8.91 -0.22 12.62
CA ASP A 101 7.68 0.44 13.03
C ASP A 101 7.02 -0.28 14.22
N CYS A 102 6.36 0.48 15.09
CA CYS A 102 5.49 -0.09 16.11
C CYS A 102 4.19 -0.63 15.50
N SER A 103 3.50 -1.51 16.22
CA SER A 103 2.25 -2.13 15.76
C SER A 103 1.19 -1.11 15.34
N GLU A 104 1.06 -0.01 16.10
CA GLU A 104 0.11 1.06 15.82
C GLU A 104 0.37 1.72 14.45
N CYS A 105 1.63 1.98 14.13
CA CYS A 105 2.01 2.58 12.85
C CYS A 105 1.83 1.63 11.67
N VAL A 106 2.10 0.33 11.88
CA VAL A 106 1.84 -0.69 10.86
C VAL A 106 0.34 -0.77 10.53
N GLU A 107 -0.52 -0.76 11.53
CA GLU A 107 -1.97 -0.85 11.32
C GLU A 107 -2.54 0.38 10.61
N LEU A 108 -2.06 1.59 10.95
CA LEU A 108 -2.50 2.85 10.32
C LEU A 108 -2.11 2.96 8.84
N GLN A 109 -1.07 2.28 8.38
CA GLN A 109 -0.66 2.29 6.98
C GLN A 109 -1.54 1.41 6.07
N TYR A 110 -2.40 0.56 6.65
CA TYR A 110 -3.33 -0.31 5.92
C TYR A 110 -4.82 0.01 6.17
N SER A 111 -5.13 1.06 6.95
CA SER A 111 -6.49 1.57 7.19
C SER A 111 -6.84 2.72 6.26
#